data_AF-A0A9E2RAE2-F1
#
_entry.id   AF-A0A9E2RAE2-F1
#
_cell.length_a   1.000
_cell.length_b   1.000
_cell.length_c   1.000
_cell.angle_alpha   90.00
_cell.angle_beta   90.00
_cell.angle_gamma   90.00
#
_symmetry.space_group_name_H-M   'P 1'
#
loop_
_entity.id
_entity.type
_entity.pdbx_description
1 polymer ?
#
loop_
_entity_poly.entity_id
_entity_poly.type
_entity_poly.pdbx_seq_one_letter_code
_entity_poly.pdbx_strand_id
1 'polypeptide(L)'
;MPSVIDTARWATAQRARESGREDRLFSDPLALAEKEGRTALQLSEKYNPRHADTANYISLRTRFCDDIVREVEVSRPEEQGAKYDATRFVRQPGGTWS
;
A
#
# COMPACT_ATOMS: atom_id res chain seq x y z
N MET A 1 2.55 13.71 18.19
CA MET A 1 2.25 13.19 16.84
C MET A 1 3.58 13.04 16.12
N PRO A 2 3.86 11.90 15.45
CA PRO A 2 5.06 11.75 14.64
C PRO A 2 5.08 12.81 13.53
N SER A 3 6.28 13.19 13.07
CA SER A 3 6.39 14.10 11.94
C SER A 3 5.93 13.40 10.64
N VAL A 4 5.66 14.20 9.60
CA VAL A 4 5.34 13.66 8.27
C VAL A 4 6.50 12.80 7.76
N ILE A 5 7.74 13.21 7.97
CA ILE A 5 8.92 12.46 7.51
C ILE A 5 9.07 11.12 8.25
N ASP A 6 8.76 11.06 9.55
CA ASP A 6 8.80 9.80 10.31
C ASP A 6 7.72 8.84 9.81
N THR A 7 6.53 9.35 9.52
CA THR A 7 5.42 8.56 8.98
C THR A 7 5.75 8.06 7.57
N ALA A 8 6.38 8.87 6.73
CA ALA A 8 6.82 8.48 5.40
C ALA A 8 7.88 7.38 5.45
N ARG A 9 8.90 7.52 6.32
CA ARG A 9 9.93 6.49 6.55
C ARG A 9 9.33 5.18 7.06
N TRP A 10 8.39 5.26 8.00
CA TRP A 10 7.63 4.11 8.48
C TRP A 10 6.88 3.42 7.33
N ALA A 11 6.15 4.17 6.51
CA ALA A 11 5.40 3.61 5.38
C ALA A 11 6.32 2.99 4.32
N THR A 12 7.48 3.58 4.05
CA THR A 12 8.50 2.98 3.17
C THR A 12 9.05 1.68 3.75
N ALA A 13 9.30 1.61 5.06
CA ALA A 13 9.72 0.36 5.70
C ALA A 13 8.65 -0.73 5.63
N GLN A 14 7.36 -0.38 5.75
CA GLN A 14 6.25 -1.32 5.55
C GLN A 14 6.24 -1.90 4.13
N ARG A 15 6.41 -1.06 3.11
CA ARG A 15 6.45 -1.49 1.69
C ARG A 15 7.67 -2.37 1.38
N ALA A 16 8.82 -2.05 1.98
CA ALA A 16 10.02 -2.87 1.85
C ALA A 16 9.81 -4.26 2.44
N ARG A 17 9.17 -4.34 3.61
CA ARG A 17 8.83 -5.62 4.26
C ARG A 17 7.88 -6.45 3.40
N GLU A 18 6.84 -5.84 2.82
CA GLU A 18 5.93 -6.51 1.88
C GLU A 18 6.68 -7.05 0.66
N SER A 19 7.54 -6.24 0.06
CA SER A 19 8.34 -6.63 -1.11
C SER A 19 9.28 -7.81 -0.86
N GLY A 20 9.69 -8.02 0.40
CA GLY A 20 10.52 -9.15 0.82
C GLY A 20 9.76 -10.45 1.08
N ARG A 21 8.42 -10.46 1.03
CA ARG A 21 7.62 -11.68 1.25
C ARG A 21 7.63 -12.59 0.01
N GLU A 22 7.56 -13.89 0.24
CA GLU A 22 7.38 -14.88 -0.83
C GLU A 22 6.00 -14.72 -1.49
N ASP A 23 4.96 -14.51 -0.68
CA ASP A 23 3.55 -14.32 -1.06
C ASP A 23 3.17 -12.83 -1.24
N ARG A 24 4.15 -11.97 -1.53
CA ARG A 24 3.96 -10.52 -1.66
C ARG A 24 2.85 -10.14 -2.65
N LEU A 25 2.05 -9.14 -2.28
CA LEU A 25 1.02 -8.53 -3.13
C LEU A 25 1.60 -7.61 -4.23
N PHE A 26 2.78 -7.05 -3.97
CA PHE A 26 3.53 -6.21 -4.89
C PHE A 26 5.03 -6.25 -4.61
N SER A 27 5.82 -5.64 -5.49
CA SER A 27 7.25 -5.43 -5.32
C SER A 27 7.57 -3.98 -5.58
N ASP A 28 8.02 -3.26 -4.55
CA ASP A 28 8.46 -1.85 -4.63
C ASP A 28 9.99 -1.81 -4.64
N PRO A 29 10.64 -1.70 -5.81
CA PRO A 29 12.10 -1.68 -5.91
C PRO A 29 12.74 -0.42 -5.30
N LEU A 30 11.94 0.62 -5.02
CA LEU A 30 12.40 1.88 -4.45
C LEU A 30 12.16 1.97 -2.94
N ALA A 31 11.46 0.99 -2.35
CA ALA A 31 11.24 0.94 -0.92
C ALA A 31 12.51 0.51 -0.17
N LEU A 32 13.44 1.45 -0.02
CA LEU A 32 14.63 1.28 0.79
C LEU A 32 14.29 1.62 2.24
N ALA A 33 14.11 0.59 3.07
CA ALA A 33 13.87 0.77 4.50
C ALA A 33 15.15 1.22 5.21
N GLU A 34 15.48 2.51 5.15
CA GLU A 34 16.61 3.09 5.90
C GLU A 34 16.52 2.80 7.40
N LYS A 35 17.61 3.00 8.15
CA LYS A 35 17.70 2.66 9.57
C LYS A 35 16.57 3.29 10.38
N GLU A 36 16.28 4.56 10.11
CA GLU A 36 15.24 5.36 10.75
C GLU A 36 13.85 4.76 10.45
N GLY A 37 13.59 4.36 9.20
CA GLY A 37 12.33 3.71 8.81
C GLY A 37 12.14 2.36 9.48
N ARG A 38 13.17 1.51 9.53
CA ARG A 38 13.12 0.23 10.24
C ARG A 38 12.89 0.41 11.74
N THR A 39 13.54 1.40 12.34
CA THR A 39 13.35 1.74 13.76
C THR A 39 11.92 2.20 14.02
N ALA A 40 11.38 3.08 13.17
CA ALA A 40 10.01 3.54 13.26
C ALA A 40 9.01 2.39 13.11
N LEU A 41 9.25 1.44 12.20
CA LEU A 41 8.45 0.23 12.05
C LEU A 41 8.49 -0.63 13.32
N GLN A 42 9.67 -0.96 13.82
CA GLN A 42 9.82 -1.78 15.05
C GLN A 42 9.13 -1.13 16.26
N LEU A 43 9.27 0.19 16.43
CA LEU A 43 8.57 0.93 17.49
C LEU A 43 7.06 0.86 17.29
N SER A 44 6.58 1.04 16.05
CA SER A 44 5.15 0.94 15.76
C SER A 44 4.59 -0.45 16.08
N GLU A 45 5.32 -1.53 15.76
CA GLU A 45 4.90 -2.90 16.05
C GLU A 45 4.89 -3.18 17.54
N LYS A 46 5.90 -2.67 18.26
CA LYS A 46 6.01 -2.81 19.71
C LYS A 46 4.82 -2.18 20.45
N TYR A 47 4.36 -1.01 20.00
CA TYR A 47 3.30 -0.26 20.69
C TYR A 47 1.90 -0.46 20.08
N ASN A 48 1.79 -1.10 18.92
CA ASN A 48 0.51 -1.38 18.26
C ASN A 48 0.16 -2.88 18.37
N PRO A 49 -0.79 -3.26 19.23
CA PRO A 49 -1.22 -4.66 19.34
C PRO A 49 -1.86 -5.20 18.06
N ARG A 50 -2.29 -4.32 17.13
CA ARG A 50 -2.88 -4.65 15.83
C ARG A 50 -1.92 -4.37 14.68
N HIS A 51 -0.62 -4.50 14.91
CA HIS A 51 0.40 -4.25 13.89
C HIS A 51 0.28 -5.17 12.67
N ALA A 52 -0.24 -6.39 12.83
CA ALA A 52 -0.57 -7.29 11.72
C ALA A 52 -1.71 -6.73 10.84
N ASP A 53 -2.81 -6.25 11.44
CA ASP A 53 -3.88 -5.58 10.68
C ASP A 53 -3.35 -4.33 9.95
N THR A 54 -2.45 -3.60 10.63
CA THR A 54 -1.82 -2.39 10.08
C THR A 54 -0.89 -2.74 8.91
N ALA A 55 -0.15 -3.85 9.00
CA ALA A 55 0.64 -4.39 7.91
C ALA A 55 -0.23 -4.63 6.67
N ASN A 56 -1.30 -5.40 6.86
CA ASN A 56 -2.23 -5.77 5.79
C ASN A 56 -2.89 -4.54 5.18
N TYR A 57 -3.30 -3.58 6.01
CA TYR A 57 -3.87 -2.32 5.54
C TYR A 57 -2.90 -1.56 4.64
N ILE A 58 -1.63 -1.42 5.05
CA ILE A 58 -0.63 -0.70 4.23
C ILE A 58 -0.37 -1.45 2.92
N SER A 59 -0.26 -2.78 2.95
CA SER A 59 -0.04 -3.57 1.74
C SER A 59 -1.21 -3.45 0.76
N LEU A 60 -2.45 -3.60 1.24
CA LEU A 60 -3.66 -3.44 0.43
C LEU A 60 -3.82 -2.02 -0.11
N ARG A 61 -3.56 -1.00 0.72
CA ARG A 61 -3.62 0.40 0.33
C ARG A 61 -2.65 0.70 -0.83
N THR A 62 -1.41 0.21 -0.72
CA THR A 62 -0.42 0.39 -1.79
C THR A 62 -0.86 -0.32 -3.06
N ARG A 63 -1.25 -1.61 -2.98
CA ARG A 63 -1.71 -2.36 -4.15
C ARG A 63 -2.89 -1.68 -4.85
N PHE A 64 -3.88 -1.23 -4.09
CA PHE A 64 -5.05 -0.54 -4.61
C PHE A 64 -4.67 0.75 -5.35
N CYS A 65 -3.81 1.58 -4.75
CA CYS A 65 -3.35 2.81 -5.42
C CYS A 65 -2.54 2.50 -6.69
N ASP A 66 -1.68 1.48 -6.68
CA ASP A 66 -0.93 1.05 -7.87
C ASP A 66 -1.87 0.60 -9.00
N ASP A 67 -2.93 -0.15 -8.67
CA ASP A 67 -3.92 -0.59 -9.65
C ASP A 67 -4.67 0.60 -10.27
N ILE A 68 -5.03 1.60 -9.47
CA ILE A 68 -5.63 2.86 -9.98
C ILE A 68 -4.68 3.56 -10.95
N VAL A 69 -3.41 3.73 -10.58
CA VAL A 69 -2.44 4.44 -11.44
C VAL A 69 -2.25 3.70 -12.76
N ARG A 70 -2.14 2.36 -12.73
CA ARG A 70 -2.04 1.53 -13.94
C ARG A 70 -3.28 1.61 -14.83
N GLU A 71 -4.46 1.72 -14.23
CA GLU A 71 -5.72 1.88 -14.99
C GLU A 71 -5.85 3.28 -15.61
N VAL A 72 -5.32 4.31 -14.94
CA VAL A 72 -5.32 5.70 -15.42
C VAL A 72 -4.20 5.96 -16.44
N GLU A 73 -3.17 5.11 -16.50
CA GLU A 73 -2.07 5.19 -17.48
C GLU A 73 -2.48 4.92 -18.95
N VAL A 74 -3.79 4.79 -19.26
CA VAL A 74 -4.30 4.72 -20.64
C VAL A 74 -5.38 5.77 -20.90
N SER A 75 -5.05 7.03 -20.67
CA SER A 75 -5.73 8.16 -21.32
C SER A 75 -4.69 9.23 -21.55
N ARG A 76 -4.41 9.55 -22.82
CA ARG A 76 -3.52 10.66 -23.15
C ARG A 76 -3.99 11.92 -22.40
N PRO A 77 -3.08 12.81 -21.95
CA PRO A 77 -3.43 14.02 -21.19
C PRO A 77 -4.40 14.98 -21.90
N GLU A 78 -4.71 14.73 -23.16
CA GLU A 78 -5.62 15.50 -24.01
C GLU A 78 -7.08 15.01 -24.02
N GLU A 79 -7.39 13.87 -23.41
CA GLU A 79 -8.78 13.44 -23.17
C GLU A 79 -9.19 13.72 -21.73
N GLN A 80 -9.77 14.90 -21.56
CA GLN A 80 -10.40 15.39 -20.34
C GLN A 80 -11.57 14.47 -19.96
N GLY A 81 -11.32 13.42 -19.17
CA GLY A 81 -12.43 12.59 -18.71
C GLY A 81 -12.16 11.22 -18.10
N ALA A 82 -10.95 10.89 -17.63
CA ALA A 82 -10.77 9.66 -16.83
C ALA A 82 -11.43 9.81 -15.45
N LYS A 83 -12.77 9.71 -15.42
CA LYS A 83 -13.54 9.61 -14.17
C LYS A 83 -13.26 8.25 -13.58
N TYR A 84 -12.66 8.25 -12.39
CA TYR A 84 -12.56 7.06 -11.55
C TYR A 84 -13.96 6.52 -11.25
N ASP A 85 -14.28 5.32 -11.76
CA ASP A 85 -15.52 4.62 -11.47
C ASP A 85 -15.30 3.57 -10.38
N ALA A 86 -15.64 3.94 -9.14
CA ALA A 86 -15.52 3.08 -7.97
C ALA A 86 -16.39 1.80 -8.05
N THR A 87 -17.36 1.72 -8.96
CA THR A 87 -18.24 0.54 -9.10
C THR A 87 -17.58 -0.64 -9.82
N ARG A 88 -16.42 -0.42 -10.46
CA ARG A 88 -15.71 -1.43 -11.25
C ARG A 88 -15.09 -2.55 -10.41
N PHE A 89 -14.84 -2.32 -9.12
CA PHE A 89 -14.34 -3.32 -8.17
C PHE A 89 -15.44 -4.15 -7.48
N VAL A 90 -16.73 -3.84 -7.71
CA VAL A 90 -17.87 -4.45 -6.99
C VAL A 90 -18.36 -5.76 -7.62
N ARG A 91 -17.75 -6.26 -8.72
CA ARG A 91 -18.17 -7.52 -9.35
C ARG A 91 -17.04 -8.51 -9.57
N GLN A 92 -16.71 -9.25 -8.51
CA GLN A 92 -16.41 -10.68 -8.68
C GLN A 92 -17.71 -11.46 -8.46
N PRO A 93 -18.30 -12.11 -9.48
CA PRO A 93 -19.43 -13.00 -9.24
C PRO A 93 -18.90 -14.29 -8.60
N GLY A 94 -19.23 -14.53 -7.32
CA GLY A 94 -19.15 -15.87 -6.74
C GLY A 94 -18.56 -16.05 -5.34
N GLY A 95 -18.09 -15.00 -4.65
CA GLY A 95 -17.56 -15.15 -3.28
C GLY A 95 -18.68 -15.21 -2.24
N THR A 96 -19.15 -16.41 -1.88
CA THR A 96 -19.90 -16.61 -0.64
C THR A 96 -18.93 -16.57 0.53
N TRP A 97 -19.09 -15.60 1.43
CA TRP A 97 -18.39 -15.58 2.71
C TRP A 97 -19.29 -16.27 3.74
N SER A 98 -18.91 -17.50 4.10
CA SER A 98 -19.41 -18.22 5.28
C SER A 98 -18.68 -17.77 6.54
#